data_AF-A0AAZ3SJZ4-F1
#
_entry.id   AF-A0AAZ3SJZ4-F1
#
_cell.length_a   1.000
_cell.length_b   1.000
_cell.length_c   1.000
_cell.angle_alpha   90.00
_cell.angle_beta   90.00
_cell.angle_gamma   90.00
#
_symmetry.space_group_name_H-M   'P 1'
#
loop_
_entity.id
_entity.type
_entity.pdbx_description
1 polymer ?
#
loop_
_entity_poly.entity_id
_entity_poly.type
_entity_poly.pdbx_seq_one_letter_code
_entity_poly.pdbx_strand_id
1 'polypeptide(L)'
;MTQVRERAVGGGDEPEMCLSAIQLALTHSPPLSEIFVFTDASPKDAHLYNAVRALILEKQCKMTFLLTEDPSHKMKVSRRKRRRRRETLSPDRFALYSSLSSVSGGLTVFTTNSDIHRVSAIVEDNTAADKVTLLHAESDSDSNLSHSFSVDNSVKYVTLHLTGDLRQCVLSSPTDRTQSLLNQQGPLAECEQFQGLYRISLLSPIEPGQWHLNTIADGHVTFNAIADSNVDFLYYFAVEANGTHPGLAKVEGSPIAGVPTFLVLAVTGLSPNEKASFSHVTLLGANGESLQKVWLNSSSSSASSGEELVGWMASVPRVPFCVRLSGRDGGGNRLERVSTEMIQHTHIKIQVLSIPRLVPGHSTTVFFDVQNHGPARNLTLIADDDRGYLSQRGPHSLSVGERGSVRGEVELQTPKGAEAGGAVTMTLTVRVLDSLDSNYAVLHLTVVPPDPDMSPPSCSIMRVEHTCPGPTQCTGVRWTVSLAVTDRGCSGLASLQLSQGQGILTLLHSPTDPLGDSLEENQPTPKHKPQNQRDRERTSPAHGENGYAELDPRLVQGLWSVAAVRFWSGAAV
;
A
#
# COMPACT_ATOMS: atom_id res chain seq x y z
N MET A 1 -17.61 -6.63 1.61
CA MET A 1 -17.07 -6.28 2.93
C MET A 1 -16.03 -7.31 3.33
N THR A 2 -14.76 -6.91 3.49
CA THR A 2 -13.67 -7.80 3.89
C THR A 2 -13.28 -7.47 5.33
N GLN A 3 -13.35 -8.45 6.24
CA GLN A 3 -12.99 -8.24 7.63
C GLN A 3 -11.54 -8.69 7.88
N VAL A 4 -10.62 -7.74 7.98
CA VAL A 4 -9.29 -8.00 8.55
C VAL A 4 -9.43 -8.00 10.07
N ARG A 5 -9.09 -9.12 10.71
CA ARG A 5 -9.08 -9.24 12.18
C ARG A 5 -7.73 -9.74 12.65
N GLU A 6 -6.88 -8.82 13.07
CA GLU A 6 -5.68 -9.19 13.81
C GLU A 6 -6.08 -9.65 15.22
N ARG A 7 -5.74 -10.89 15.57
CA ARG A 7 -5.93 -11.40 16.94
C ARG A 7 -4.72 -10.98 17.78
N ALA A 8 -4.87 -9.91 18.55
CA ALA A 8 -3.93 -9.60 19.62
C ALA A 8 -3.79 -10.81 20.56
N VAL A 9 -2.62 -11.44 20.58
CA VAL A 9 -2.30 -12.54 21.49
C VAL A 9 -1.96 -11.95 22.86
N GLY A 10 -3.00 -11.51 23.58
CA GLY A 10 -2.89 -11.12 24.99
C GLY A 10 -2.14 -9.82 25.28
N GLY A 11 -2.42 -8.74 24.54
CA GLY A 11 -2.07 -7.38 24.98
C GLY A 11 -2.95 -6.98 26.17
N GLY A 12 -2.34 -6.65 27.32
CA GLY A 12 -3.06 -6.18 28.52
C GLY A 12 -2.90 -4.69 28.79
N ASP A 13 -2.25 -4.01 27.86
CA ASP A 13 -1.63 -2.70 27.99
C ASP A 13 -1.50 -2.05 26.61
N GLU A 14 -2.19 -0.92 26.45
CA GLU A 14 -1.98 0.04 25.36
C GLU A 14 -0.49 0.48 25.30
N PRO A 15 0.10 0.72 24.11
CA PRO A 15 -0.51 0.81 22.76
C PRO A 15 -0.55 -0.48 21.91
N GLU A 16 -1.39 -0.49 20.86
CA GLU A 16 -1.68 -1.65 19.99
C GLU A 16 -1.13 -1.51 18.55
N MET A 17 -1.04 -2.63 17.80
CA MET A 17 -0.50 -2.70 16.42
C MET A 17 -1.54 -2.29 15.35
N CYS A 18 -2.14 -1.12 15.48
CA CYS A 18 -3.28 -0.72 14.64
C CYS A 18 -2.86 -0.36 13.20
N LEU A 19 -1.72 0.32 13.00
CA LEU A 19 -1.32 0.79 11.67
C LEU A 19 -0.87 -0.35 10.74
N SER A 20 -0.35 -1.45 11.31
CA SER A 20 0.01 -2.67 10.59
C SER A 20 -1.23 -3.36 10.00
N ALA A 21 -2.30 -3.49 10.79
CA ALA A 21 -3.58 -4.02 10.32
C ALA A 21 -4.20 -3.12 9.23
N ILE A 22 -4.06 -1.79 9.36
CA ILE A 22 -4.51 -0.82 8.35
C ILE A 22 -3.67 -0.91 7.07
N GLN A 23 -2.35 -1.02 7.15
CA GLN A 23 -1.47 -1.20 6.00
C GLN A 23 -1.85 -2.46 5.22
N LEU A 24 -2.05 -3.58 5.92
CA LEU A 24 -2.51 -4.84 5.32
C LEU A 24 -3.88 -4.70 4.63
N ALA A 25 -4.83 -4.03 5.28
CA ALA A 25 -6.15 -3.76 4.70
C ALA A 25 -6.04 -2.88 3.44
N LEU A 26 -5.25 -1.80 3.48
CA LEU A 26 -5.02 -0.91 2.34
C LEU A 26 -4.33 -1.64 1.19
N THR A 27 -3.29 -2.45 1.45
CA THR A 27 -2.60 -3.24 0.42
C THR A 27 -3.56 -4.15 -0.36
N HIS A 28 -4.49 -4.82 0.33
CA HIS A 28 -5.41 -5.78 -0.29
C HIS A 28 -6.77 -5.21 -0.74
N SER A 29 -7.11 -3.97 -0.36
CA SER A 29 -8.33 -3.29 -0.84
C SER A 29 -8.16 -2.67 -2.24
N PRO A 30 -9.21 -2.67 -3.08
CA PRO A 30 -9.25 -1.86 -4.29
C PRO A 30 -9.17 -0.34 -4.00
N PRO A 31 -8.84 0.51 -4.99
CA PRO A 31 -9.05 1.95 -4.90
C PRO A 31 -10.50 2.33 -4.57
N LEU A 32 -10.70 3.52 -4.00
CA LEU A 32 -11.98 4.05 -3.49
C LEU A 32 -12.67 3.17 -2.42
N SER A 33 -11.95 2.27 -1.75
CA SER A 33 -12.53 1.49 -0.65
C SER A 33 -12.68 2.34 0.61
N GLU A 34 -13.81 2.20 1.32
CA GLU A 34 -13.95 2.73 2.68
C GLU A 34 -13.54 1.69 3.74
N ILE A 35 -12.75 2.12 4.71
CA ILE A 35 -12.20 1.29 5.79
C ILE A 35 -12.65 1.86 7.14
N PHE A 36 -13.35 1.03 7.91
CA PHE A 36 -13.79 1.35 9.28
C PHE A 36 -12.87 0.71 10.31
N VAL A 37 -12.32 1.53 11.22
CA VAL A 37 -11.38 1.11 12.27
C VAL A 37 -12.02 1.33 13.63
N PHE A 38 -12.09 0.27 14.45
CA PHE A 38 -12.66 0.28 15.80
C PHE A 38 -11.55 0.03 16.82
N THR A 39 -11.27 0.95 17.73
CA THR A 39 -10.22 0.79 18.75
C THR A 39 -10.41 1.71 19.96
N ASP A 40 -9.96 1.28 21.14
CA ASP A 40 -9.85 2.08 22.37
C ASP A 40 -8.40 2.49 22.71
N ALA A 41 -7.44 2.12 21.84
CA ALA A 41 -6.00 2.19 22.07
C ALA A 41 -5.24 3.02 21.03
N SER A 42 -4.22 3.76 21.46
CA SER A 42 -3.29 4.46 20.57
C SER A 42 -2.37 3.48 19.80
N PRO A 43 -1.83 3.86 18.64
CA PRO A 43 -1.02 2.98 17.81
C PRO A 43 0.44 2.91 18.30
N LYS A 44 0.93 1.69 18.51
CA LYS A 44 2.32 1.38 18.91
C LYS A 44 3.28 1.46 17.73
N ASP A 45 2.75 1.24 16.54
CA ASP A 45 3.44 1.15 15.26
C ASP A 45 3.40 2.46 14.47
N ALA A 46 3.38 3.60 15.18
CA ALA A 46 3.37 4.97 14.65
C ALA A 46 4.41 5.28 13.54
N HIS A 47 5.49 4.49 13.43
CA HIS A 47 6.46 4.58 12.34
C HIS A 47 5.85 4.29 10.95
N LEU A 48 4.81 3.46 10.88
CA LEU A 48 4.08 3.12 9.64
C LEU A 48 3.13 4.23 9.15
N TYR A 49 2.91 5.30 9.94
CA TYR A 49 1.97 6.37 9.60
C TYR A 49 2.19 6.93 8.18
N ASN A 50 3.44 7.11 7.76
CA ASN A 50 3.77 7.63 6.42
C ASN A 50 3.40 6.65 5.30
N ALA A 51 3.69 5.36 5.49
CA ALA A 51 3.37 4.30 4.53
C ALA A 51 1.84 4.13 4.40
N VAL A 52 1.14 4.09 5.54
CA VAL A 52 -0.33 4.08 5.59
C VAL A 52 -0.91 5.31 4.89
N ARG A 53 -0.43 6.52 5.19
CA ARG A 53 -0.88 7.77 4.54
C ARG A 53 -0.63 7.77 3.03
N ALA A 54 0.52 7.26 2.57
CA ALA A 54 0.81 7.13 1.15
C ALA A 54 -0.17 6.17 0.46
N LEU A 55 -0.48 5.03 1.07
CA LEU A 55 -1.44 4.05 0.53
C LEU A 55 -2.88 4.57 0.52
N ILE A 56 -3.30 5.33 1.55
CA ILE A 56 -4.60 6.02 1.60
C ILE A 56 -4.75 6.94 0.39
N LEU A 57 -3.77 7.81 0.15
CA LEU A 57 -3.84 8.82 -0.90
C LEU A 57 -3.67 8.22 -2.30
N GLU A 58 -2.79 7.23 -2.46
CA GLU A 58 -2.61 6.51 -3.74
C GLU A 58 -3.86 5.76 -4.18
N LYS A 59 -4.54 5.11 -3.23
CA LYS A 59 -5.78 4.35 -3.50
C LYS A 59 -7.05 5.18 -3.35
N GLN A 60 -6.95 6.43 -2.90
CA GLN A 60 -8.09 7.30 -2.58
C GLN A 60 -9.09 6.60 -1.64
N CYS A 61 -8.57 5.83 -0.67
CA CYS A 61 -9.39 5.08 0.28
C CYS A 61 -9.82 5.96 1.45
N LYS A 62 -11.11 5.97 1.78
CA LYS A 62 -11.67 6.71 2.92
C LYS A 62 -11.45 5.94 4.22
N MET A 63 -11.02 6.60 5.29
CA MET A 63 -10.75 5.96 6.60
C MET A 63 -11.57 6.58 7.73
N THR A 64 -12.52 5.82 8.25
CA THR A 64 -13.39 6.23 9.35
C THR A 64 -13.00 5.52 10.66
N PHE A 65 -12.60 6.28 11.66
CA PHE A 65 -12.17 5.78 12.98
C PHE A 65 -13.27 5.95 14.03
N LEU A 66 -13.56 4.86 14.73
CA LEU A 66 -14.58 4.75 15.77
C LEU A 66 -13.86 4.46 17.09
N LEU A 67 -13.61 5.53 17.84
CA LEU A 67 -12.72 5.54 19.00
C LEU A 67 -13.53 5.51 20.29
N THR A 68 -13.40 4.42 21.07
CA THR A 68 -14.05 4.33 22.38
C THR A 68 -13.12 4.76 23.50
N GLU A 69 -13.44 5.84 24.20
CA GLU A 69 -12.71 6.20 25.42
C GLU A 69 -13.14 5.28 26.58
N ASP A 70 -12.28 4.35 27.03
CA ASP A 70 -12.55 3.58 28.25
C ASP A 70 -12.61 4.50 29.50
N PRO A 71 -13.79 4.67 30.14
CA PRO A 71 -13.92 5.49 31.35
C PRO A 71 -13.10 4.95 32.53
N SER A 72 -12.74 3.65 32.49
CA SER A 72 -11.93 3.03 33.52
C SER A 72 -10.50 3.60 33.55
N HIS A 73 -9.97 4.13 32.43
CA HIS A 73 -8.70 4.87 32.44
C HIS A 73 -8.82 6.18 33.22
N LYS A 74 -9.86 6.99 32.97
CA LYS A 74 -10.14 8.23 33.73
C LYS A 74 -10.37 7.95 35.23
N MET A 75 -11.07 6.87 35.58
CA MET A 75 -11.30 6.45 36.98
C MET A 75 -10.09 5.80 37.68
N LYS A 76 -9.19 5.11 36.96
CA LYS A 76 -7.97 4.52 37.56
C LYS A 76 -6.99 5.60 38.03
N VAL A 77 -6.94 6.76 37.36
CA VAL A 77 -6.11 7.92 37.75
C VAL A 77 -6.56 8.53 39.08
N SER A 78 -7.87 8.67 39.31
CA SER A 78 -8.39 9.29 40.55
C SER A 78 -8.27 8.38 41.79
N ARG A 79 -8.37 7.04 41.62
CA ARG A 79 -8.33 6.08 42.75
C ARG A 79 -6.95 5.50 43.07
N ARG A 80 -5.97 5.49 42.16
CA ARG A 80 -4.63 4.91 42.40
C ARG A 80 -3.54 5.93 42.77
N LYS A 81 -3.79 6.81 43.74
CA LYS A 81 -2.77 7.71 44.31
C LYS A 81 -1.70 7.03 45.19
N ARG A 82 -1.49 5.71 45.06
CA ARG A 82 -0.42 4.94 45.72
C ARG A 82 0.19 3.87 44.79
N ARG A 83 1.46 4.08 44.44
CA ARG A 83 2.46 3.08 43.99
C ARG A 83 2.16 2.25 42.74
N ARG A 84 2.19 2.90 41.57
CA ARG A 84 3.10 2.57 40.45
C ARG A 84 3.03 3.73 39.43
N ARG A 85 4.19 4.15 38.90
CA ARG A 85 4.30 5.20 37.87
C ARG A 85 3.81 4.62 36.54
N ARG A 86 2.49 4.51 36.36
CA ARG A 86 1.89 4.34 35.03
C ARG A 86 1.97 5.68 34.33
N GLU A 87 2.38 5.67 33.07
CA GLU A 87 2.42 6.87 32.25
C GLU A 87 1.00 7.44 32.12
N THR A 88 0.88 8.75 32.33
CA THR A 88 -0.33 9.47 31.97
C THR A 88 -0.30 9.60 30.47
N LEU A 89 -1.17 8.86 29.78
CA LEU A 89 -1.27 8.90 28.33
C LEU A 89 -1.51 10.35 27.86
N SER A 90 -0.93 10.71 26.72
CA SER A 90 -1.12 12.03 26.12
C SER A 90 -2.61 12.29 25.88
N PRO A 91 -3.12 13.52 26.10
CA PRO A 91 -4.44 13.89 25.59
C PRO A 91 -4.52 13.71 24.06
N ASP A 92 -3.39 13.85 23.38
CA ASP A 92 -3.23 13.74 21.93
C ASP A 92 -2.89 12.31 21.44
N ARG A 93 -3.16 11.28 22.26
CA ARG A 93 -2.82 9.87 21.95
C ARG A 93 -3.48 9.32 20.67
N PHE A 94 -4.51 9.99 20.15
CA PHE A 94 -5.25 9.60 18.96
C PHE A 94 -5.00 10.50 17.73
N ALA A 95 -4.11 11.51 17.81
CA ALA A 95 -3.87 12.47 16.72
C ALA A 95 -3.55 11.80 15.37
N LEU A 96 -2.82 10.67 15.40
CA LEU A 96 -2.48 9.94 14.17
C LEU A 96 -3.73 9.40 13.47
N TYR A 97 -4.74 8.92 14.20
CA TYR A 97 -6.00 8.46 13.62
C TYR A 97 -6.81 9.65 13.05
N SER A 98 -6.93 10.74 13.80
CA SER A 98 -7.61 11.97 13.34
C SER A 98 -6.94 12.58 12.10
N SER A 99 -5.61 12.55 12.04
CA SER A 99 -4.86 13.00 10.88
C SER A 99 -5.06 12.09 9.66
N LEU A 100 -5.12 10.77 9.84
CA LEU A 100 -5.42 9.84 8.75
C LEU A 100 -6.87 10.00 8.25
N SER A 101 -7.85 10.19 9.15
CA SER A 101 -9.24 10.40 8.73
C SER A 101 -9.39 11.68 7.92
N SER A 102 -8.87 12.81 8.42
CA SER A 102 -8.91 14.12 7.75
C SER A 102 -8.26 14.09 6.36
N VAL A 103 -7.06 13.51 6.25
CA VAL A 103 -6.36 13.36 4.95
C VAL A 103 -7.16 12.47 3.97
N SER A 104 -7.91 11.48 4.47
CA SER A 104 -8.71 10.54 3.67
C SER A 104 -10.13 11.01 3.31
N GLY A 105 -10.63 12.13 3.86
CA GLY A 105 -12.05 12.48 3.78
C GLY A 105 -12.98 11.58 4.60
N GLY A 106 -12.42 10.94 5.61
CA GLY A 106 -13.11 10.09 6.57
C GLY A 106 -13.46 10.83 7.84
N LEU A 107 -14.02 10.11 8.81
CA LEU A 107 -14.49 10.68 10.08
C LEU A 107 -13.70 10.12 11.25
N THR A 108 -13.46 10.93 12.29
CA THR A 108 -13.06 10.42 13.61
C THR A 108 -14.20 10.65 14.59
N VAL A 109 -14.80 9.56 15.06
CA VAL A 109 -15.93 9.58 15.98
C VAL A 109 -15.47 9.11 17.37
N PHE A 110 -15.44 10.04 18.33
CA PHE A 110 -15.19 9.73 19.74
C PHE A 110 -16.48 9.33 20.44
N THR A 111 -16.59 8.08 20.89
CA THR A 111 -17.82 7.53 21.47
C THR A 111 -17.56 6.64 22.69
N THR A 112 -18.60 5.96 23.18
CA THR A 112 -18.54 5.10 24.38
C THR A 112 -18.80 3.63 24.05
N ASN A 113 -18.37 2.73 24.92
CA ASN A 113 -18.68 1.30 24.83
C ASN A 113 -20.20 0.98 24.88
N SER A 114 -21.04 1.91 25.34
CA SER A 114 -22.50 1.80 25.28
C SER A 114 -23.09 2.29 23.95
N ASP A 115 -22.55 3.36 23.39
CA ASP A 115 -23.08 3.97 22.15
C ASP A 115 -22.50 3.37 20.88
N ILE A 116 -21.35 2.68 20.94
CA ILE A 116 -20.64 2.14 19.77
C ILE A 116 -21.52 1.28 18.85
N HIS A 117 -22.47 0.51 19.40
CA HIS A 117 -23.47 -0.25 18.63
C HIS A 117 -24.36 0.65 17.77
N ARG A 118 -24.76 1.82 18.29
CA ARG A 118 -25.62 2.77 17.57
C ARG A 118 -24.81 3.56 16.57
N VAL A 119 -23.61 4.00 16.96
CA VAL A 119 -22.67 4.72 16.08
C VAL A 119 -22.21 3.84 14.91
N SER A 120 -22.08 2.51 15.08
CA SER A 120 -21.75 1.59 13.99
C SER A 120 -22.77 1.52 12.86
N ALA A 121 -23.95 2.14 12.99
CA ALA A 121 -24.88 2.36 11.87
C ALA A 121 -24.22 3.15 10.71
N ILE A 122 -23.16 3.91 10.97
CA ILE A 122 -22.35 4.55 9.91
C ILE A 122 -21.72 3.54 8.94
N VAL A 123 -21.50 2.30 9.37
CA VAL A 123 -21.04 1.23 8.49
C VAL A 123 -22.17 0.81 7.56
N GLU A 124 -23.39 0.66 8.08
CA GLU A 124 -24.57 0.32 7.28
C GLU A 124 -24.82 1.39 6.20
N ASP A 125 -24.73 2.67 6.57
CA ASP A 125 -24.85 3.83 5.67
C ASP A 125 -23.91 3.77 4.46
N ASN A 126 -22.75 3.12 4.58
CA ASN A 126 -21.74 3.00 3.53
C ASN A 126 -21.60 1.57 2.95
N THR A 127 -22.41 0.61 3.41
CA THR A 127 -22.42 -0.77 2.88
C THR A 127 -23.30 -0.97 1.64
N ALA A 128 -24.23 -0.05 1.37
CA ALA A 128 -25.03 -0.11 0.15
C ALA A 128 -24.15 0.10 -1.09
N ALA A 129 -24.57 -0.45 -2.23
CA ALA A 129 -23.90 -0.19 -3.50
C ALA A 129 -24.05 1.29 -3.89
N ASP A 130 -23.15 1.76 -4.77
CA ASP A 130 -23.25 3.06 -5.44
C ASP A 130 -23.32 4.25 -4.44
N LYS A 131 -22.38 4.27 -3.48
CA LYS A 131 -22.21 5.37 -2.52
C LYS A 131 -21.29 6.44 -3.08
N VAL A 132 -21.75 7.69 -3.03
CA VAL A 132 -21.03 8.86 -3.52
C VAL A 132 -20.95 9.95 -2.44
N THR A 133 -19.91 10.78 -2.51
CA THR A 133 -19.78 11.96 -1.65
C THR A 133 -20.29 13.21 -2.39
N LEU A 134 -21.26 13.89 -1.79
CA LEU A 134 -21.80 15.17 -2.30
C LEU A 134 -21.02 16.38 -1.75
N LEU A 135 -20.51 16.29 -0.53
CA LEU A 135 -19.58 17.24 0.07
C LEU A 135 -18.86 16.62 1.27
N HIS A 136 -17.55 16.84 1.38
CA HIS A 136 -16.79 16.71 2.63
C HIS A 136 -16.24 18.08 3.01
N ALA A 137 -16.30 18.46 4.28
CA ALA A 137 -15.78 19.72 4.79
C ALA A 137 -15.37 19.62 6.27
N GLU A 138 -14.30 20.31 6.64
CA GLU A 138 -13.73 20.40 7.99
C GLU A 138 -13.53 21.88 8.39
N SER A 139 -13.72 22.18 9.67
CA SER A 139 -13.46 23.51 10.25
C SER A 139 -12.91 23.37 11.67
N ASP A 140 -11.82 24.08 11.97
CA ASP A 140 -11.12 24.10 13.26
C ASP A 140 -11.59 25.22 14.22
N SER A 141 -12.68 25.95 13.90
CA SER A 141 -12.99 27.21 14.58
C SER A 141 -14.43 27.35 15.07
N ASP A 142 -14.60 27.92 16.27
CA ASP A 142 -15.86 28.38 16.85
C ASP A 142 -16.57 29.34 15.88
N SER A 143 -17.49 28.83 15.07
CA SER A 143 -18.01 29.55 13.91
C SER A 143 -19.42 29.15 13.54
N ASN A 144 -20.10 30.08 12.86
CA ASN A 144 -21.36 29.82 12.16
C ASN A 144 -21.02 29.28 10.77
N LEU A 145 -21.11 27.97 10.60
CA LEU A 145 -20.75 27.25 9.39
C LEU A 145 -21.97 27.09 8.50
N SER A 146 -21.82 27.41 7.22
CA SER A 146 -22.89 27.31 6.21
C SER A 146 -22.36 26.49 5.04
N HIS A 147 -22.69 25.21 5.00
CA HIS A 147 -22.31 24.29 3.93
C HIS A 147 -23.49 24.08 2.97
N SER A 148 -23.19 23.75 1.70
CA SER A 148 -24.24 23.45 0.71
C SER A 148 -23.83 22.36 -0.25
N PHE A 149 -24.76 21.46 -0.56
CA PHE A 149 -24.55 20.34 -1.48
C PHE A 149 -25.69 20.28 -2.51
N SER A 150 -25.40 19.76 -3.70
CA SER A 150 -26.38 19.63 -4.79
C SER A 150 -26.93 18.21 -4.85
N VAL A 151 -28.26 18.09 -5.01
CA VAL A 151 -28.98 16.82 -5.23
C VAL A 151 -29.54 16.83 -6.65
N ASP A 152 -29.20 15.82 -7.44
CA ASP A 152 -29.68 15.59 -8.81
C ASP A 152 -30.63 14.39 -8.91
N ASN A 153 -31.23 14.15 -10.07
CA ASN A 153 -32.24 13.09 -10.25
C ASN A 153 -31.73 11.65 -10.08
N SER A 154 -30.41 11.41 -10.07
CA SER A 154 -29.86 10.06 -9.83
C SER A 154 -29.77 9.70 -8.34
N VAL A 155 -29.84 10.71 -7.46
CA VAL A 155 -29.72 10.55 -6.00
C VAL A 155 -31.03 10.01 -5.42
N LYS A 156 -30.96 8.88 -4.71
CA LYS A 156 -32.14 8.20 -4.12
C LYS A 156 -32.29 8.45 -2.62
N TYR A 157 -31.18 8.40 -1.90
CA TYR A 157 -31.09 8.64 -0.46
C TYR A 157 -29.92 9.56 -0.19
N VAL A 158 -30.03 10.38 0.86
CA VAL A 158 -28.97 11.28 1.33
C VAL A 158 -28.86 11.13 2.83
N THR A 159 -27.64 10.90 3.31
CA THR A 159 -27.31 10.86 4.74
C THR A 159 -26.18 11.83 5.01
N LEU A 160 -26.32 12.63 6.06
CA LEU A 160 -25.31 13.57 6.52
C LEU A 160 -24.75 13.05 7.85
N HIS A 161 -23.43 13.01 7.94
CA HIS A 161 -22.69 12.70 9.16
C HIS A 161 -21.99 13.96 9.65
N LEU A 162 -22.24 14.35 10.90
CA LEU A 162 -21.53 15.44 11.57
C LEU A 162 -20.84 14.94 12.83
N THR A 163 -19.59 15.34 13.01
CA THR A 163 -18.82 15.14 14.25
C THR A 163 -18.41 16.51 14.81
N GLY A 164 -18.27 16.61 16.14
CA GLY A 164 -18.06 17.88 16.86
C GLY A 164 -19.24 18.26 17.77
N ASP A 165 -19.07 19.29 18.60
CA ASP A 165 -20.07 19.71 19.60
C ASP A 165 -21.02 20.78 19.03
N LEU A 166 -22.18 20.36 18.52
CA LEU A 166 -23.15 21.24 17.86
C LEU A 166 -24.11 21.91 18.87
N ARG A 167 -24.18 23.25 18.84
CA ARG A 167 -25.18 24.06 19.54
C ARG A 167 -26.45 24.30 18.72
N GLN A 168 -26.31 24.44 17.41
CA GLN A 168 -27.43 24.64 16.49
C GLN A 168 -27.15 23.90 15.18
N CYS A 169 -28.18 23.30 14.59
CA CYS A 169 -28.14 22.67 13.27
C CYS A 169 -29.48 22.89 12.57
N VAL A 170 -29.46 23.59 11.44
CA VAL A 170 -30.65 23.95 10.63
C VAL A 170 -30.42 23.53 9.19
N LEU A 171 -31.31 22.67 8.69
CA LEU A 171 -31.35 22.24 7.30
C LEU A 171 -32.36 23.08 6.53
N SER A 172 -32.00 23.49 5.31
CA SER A 172 -32.86 24.21 4.36
C SER A 172 -32.95 23.44 3.04
N SER A 173 -34.17 23.23 2.53
CA SER A 173 -34.43 22.61 1.23
C SER A 173 -34.22 23.59 0.07
N PRO A 174 -34.18 23.11 -1.19
CA PRO A 174 -34.15 23.96 -2.40
C PRO A 174 -35.40 24.85 -2.57
N THR A 175 -36.44 24.62 -1.78
CA THR A 175 -37.70 25.37 -1.74
C THR A 175 -37.82 26.31 -0.52
N ASP A 176 -36.68 26.67 0.10
CA ASP A 176 -36.57 27.53 1.28
C ASP A 176 -37.32 27.04 2.54
N ARG A 177 -37.71 25.75 2.58
CA ARG A 177 -38.29 25.14 3.78
C ARG A 177 -37.17 24.83 4.76
N THR A 178 -37.32 25.20 6.03
CA THR A 178 -36.28 25.02 7.06
C THR A 178 -36.71 24.10 8.19
N GLN A 179 -35.76 23.37 8.79
CA GLN A 179 -35.97 22.52 9.95
C GLN A 179 -34.77 22.60 10.91
N SER A 180 -35.03 22.82 12.21
CA SER A 180 -34.02 22.75 13.28
C SER A 180 -33.87 21.31 13.78
N LEU A 181 -32.74 20.67 13.51
CA LEU A 181 -32.54 19.23 13.69
C LEU A 181 -32.27 18.78 15.13
N LEU A 182 -31.75 19.67 15.99
CA LEU A 182 -31.38 19.32 17.37
C LEU A 182 -32.56 19.34 18.37
N ASN A 183 -33.67 19.97 17.99
CA ASN A 183 -34.76 20.28 18.93
C ASN A 183 -36.09 19.62 18.57
N GLN A 184 -36.31 19.29 17.28
CA GLN A 184 -37.60 18.86 16.76
C GLN A 184 -37.42 17.86 15.61
N GLN A 185 -38.23 16.79 15.62
CA GLN A 185 -38.49 16.02 14.41
C GLN A 185 -39.34 16.87 13.45
N GLY A 186 -39.12 16.69 12.14
CA GLY A 186 -39.81 17.45 11.11
C GLY A 186 -39.77 16.75 9.75
N PRO A 187 -40.39 17.35 8.73
CA PRO A 187 -40.69 16.66 7.47
C PRO A 187 -39.53 16.65 6.45
N LEU A 188 -38.39 17.27 6.72
CA LEU A 188 -37.25 17.31 5.80
C LEU A 188 -36.22 16.21 6.09
N ALA A 189 -35.97 15.93 7.38
CA ALA A 189 -34.99 14.94 7.80
C ALA A 189 -35.29 14.38 9.19
N GLU A 190 -34.88 13.13 9.41
CA GLU A 190 -34.72 12.53 10.74
C GLU A 190 -33.28 12.75 11.22
N CYS A 191 -33.10 13.05 12.51
CA CYS A 191 -31.78 13.31 13.11
C CYS A 191 -31.60 12.41 14.33
N GLU A 192 -30.66 11.48 14.24
CA GLU A 192 -30.21 10.66 15.35
C GLU A 192 -28.97 11.28 15.99
N GLN A 193 -29.04 11.55 17.29
CA GLN A 193 -27.91 12.02 18.08
C GLN A 193 -27.29 10.87 18.89
N PHE A 194 -25.97 10.72 18.74
CA PHE A 194 -25.12 9.82 19.51
C PHE A 194 -23.97 10.62 20.15
N GLN A 195 -23.24 10.02 21.09
CA GLN A 195 -22.02 10.66 21.58
C GLN A 195 -20.97 10.69 20.45
N GLY A 196 -20.58 11.90 20.05
CA GLY A 196 -19.57 12.19 19.02
C GLY A 196 -20.06 12.20 17.57
N LEU A 197 -21.33 11.85 17.30
CA LEU A 197 -21.88 11.76 15.96
C LEU A 197 -23.36 12.18 15.91
N TYR A 198 -23.69 13.01 14.93
CA TYR A 198 -25.05 13.26 14.48
C TYR A 198 -25.23 12.61 13.10
N ARG A 199 -26.24 11.76 12.97
CA ARG A 199 -26.62 11.08 11.72
C ARG A 199 -27.96 11.63 11.27
N ILE A 200 -27.98 12.29 10.11
CA ILE A 200 -29.17 12.98 9.59
C ILE A 200 -29.56 12.33 8.28
N SER A 201 -30.75 11.72 8.23
CA SER A 201 -31.28 11.07 7.01
C SER A 201 -32.38 11.93 6.41
N LEU A 202 -32.22 12.34 5.15
CA LEU A 202 -33.24 13.15 4.46
C LEU A 202 -34.47 12.28 4.15
N LEU A 203 -35.66 12.82 4.39
CA LEU A 203 -36.92 12.12 4.22
C LEU A 203 -37.43 12.25 2.78
N SER A 204 -38.02 11.17 2.27
CA SER A 204 -38.59 11.12 0.92
C SER A 204 -39.95 11.83 0.85
N PRO A 205 -40.28 12.57 -0.22
CA PRO A 205 -39.48 12.78 -1.44
C PRO A 205 -38.36 13.82 -1.23
N ILE A 206 -37.14 13.46 -1.64
CA ILE A 206 -36.00 14.38 -1.64
C ILE A 206 -36.12 15.29 -2.87
N GLU A 207 -36.19 16.61 -2.64
CA GLU A 207 -36.28 17.63 -3.68
C GLU A 207 -34.90 17.80 -4.39
N PRO A 208 -34.80 17.66 -5.73
CA PRO A 208 -33.60 18.02 -6.47
C PRO A 208 -33.31 19.52 -6.39
N GLY A 209 -32.02 19.88 -6.30
CA GLY A 209 -31.58 21.26 -6.14
C GLY A 209 -30.47 21.42 -5.11
N GLN A 210 -30.22 22.65 -4.67
CA GLN A 210 -29.19 22.97 -3.69
C GLN A 210 -29.78 22.94 -2.28
N TRP A 211 -29.23 22.08 -1.42
CA TRP A 211 -29.55 22.00 -0.01
C TRP A 211 -28.51 22.77 0.81
N HIS A 212 -28.95 23.40 1.90
CA HIS A 212 -28.07 24.17 2.78
C HIS A 212 -28.14 23.64 4.21
N LEU A 213 -26.99 23.51 4.87
CA LEU A 213 -26.88 23.17 6.28
C LEU A 213 -26.12 24.28 7.02
N ASN A 214 -26.84 24.95 7.92
CA ASN A 214 -26.28 25.98 8.79
C ASN A 214 -26.09 25.40 10.19
N THR A 215 -24.85 25.42 10.69
CA THR A 215 -24.50 24.89 12.01
C THR A 215 -23.74 25.91 12.84
N ILE A 216 -23.92 25.85 14.15
CA ILE A 216 -23.12 26.58 15.14
C ILE A 216 -22.55 25.54 16.07
N ALA A 217 -21.23 25.52 16.23
CA ALA A 217 -20.50 24.53 16.99
C ALA A 217 -19.36 25.16 17.78
N ASP A 218 -18.89 24.42 18.79
CA ASP A 218 -17.66 24.73 19.53
C ASP A 218 -16.55 23.78 19.07
N GLY A 219 -15.37 24.33 18.74
CA GLY A 219 -14.20 23.57 18.31
C GLY A 219 -14.29 23.00 16.89
N HIS A 220 -13.62 21.85 16.69
CA HIS A 220 -13.49 21.21 15.37
C HIS A 220 -14.78 20.47 14.95
N VAL A 221 -15.20 20.68 13.71
CA VAL A 221 -16.35 20.02 13.08
C VAL A 221 -15.95 19.40 11.76
N THR A 222 -16.38 18.15 11.54
CA THR A 222 -16.37 17.52 10.21
C THR A 222 -17.80 17.30 9.74
N PHE A 223 -18.10 17.75 8.52
CA PHE A 223 -19.35 17.54 7.79
C PHE A 223 -19.09 16.64 6.57
N ASN A 224 -19.81 15.51 6.50
CA ASN A 224 -19.76 14.58 5.37
C ASN A 224 -21.18 14.31 4.87
N ALA A 225 -21.48 14.71 3.64
CA ALA A 225 -22.74 14.45 2.95
C ALA A 225 -22.54 13.32 1.93
N ILE A 226 -23.18 12.18 2.17
CA ILE A 226 -23.14 11.02 1.28
C ILE A 226 -24.52 10.71 0.68
N ALA A 227 -24.52 10.04 -0.47
CA ALA A 227 -25.73 9.72 -1.19
C ALA A 227 -25.65 8.40 -1.94
N ASP A 228 -26.82 7.86 -2.28
CA ASP A 228 -26.99 6.67 -3.11
C ASP A 228 -27.19 7.13 -4.57
N SER A 229 -26.17 6.98 -5.40
CA SER A 229 -26.18 7.36 -6.83
C SER A 229 -25.19 6.50 -7.61
N ASN A 230 -25.61 6.00 -8.77
CA ASN A 230 -24.75 5.26 -9.70
C ASN A 230 -23.68 6.13 -10.37
N VAL A 231 -23.79 7.47 -10.33
CA VAL A 231 -22.88 8.35 -11.07
C VAL A 231 -21.80 8.89 -10.15
N ASP A 232 -20.56 8.49 -10.41
CA ASP A 232 -19.36 8.99 -9.70
C ASP A 232 -18.18 9.21 -10.66
N PHE A 233 -16.98 9.46 -10.14
CA PHE A 233 -15.79 9.68 -10.98
C PHE A 233 -14.48 9.20 -10.35
N LEU A 234 -13.57 8.77 -11.22
CA LEU A 234 -12.14 8.58 -10.93
C LEU A 234 -11.37 9.80 -11.44
N TYR A 235 -10.23 10.12 -10.84
CA TYR A 235 -9.33 11.14 -11.38
C TYR A 235 -7.86 10.90 -11.02
N TYR A 236 -6.95 11.52 -11.79
CA TYR A 236 -5.53 11.59 -11.48
C TYR A 236 -4.90 12.87 -12.04
N PHE A 237 -3.76 13.27 -11.47
CA PHE A 237 -2.92 14.35 -12.01
C PHE A 237 -1.95 13.80 -13.04
N ALA A 238 -1.70 14.55 -14.10
CA ALA A 238 -0.81 14.16 -15.18
C ALA A 238 0.02 15.33 -15.72
N VAL A 239 1.16 14.99 -16.32
CA VAL A 239 2.04 15.92 -17.05
C VAL A 239 2.31 15.37 -18.45
N GLU A 240 2.79 16.21 -19.37
CA GLU A 240 3.19 15.74 -20.70
C GLU A 240 4.30 14.68 -20.58
N ALA A 241 4.15 13.57 -21.28
CA ALA A 241 5.12 12.49 -21.27
C ALA A 241 6.36 12.88 -22.11
N ASN A 242 7.53 12.93 -21.47
CA ASN A 242 8.83 13.20 -22.13
C ASN A 242 9.35 11.97 -22.93
N GLY A 243 8.44 11.23 -23.59
CA GLY A 243 8.72 9.97 -24.30
C GLY A 243 8.65 10.08 -25.82
N THR A 244 8.85 8.95 -26.50
CA THR A 244 8.73 8.83 -27.96
C THR A 244 7.29 8.87 -28.47
N HIS A 245 6.31 8.74 -27.58
CA HIS A 245 4.88 8.80 -27.89
C HIS A 245 4.27 10.01 -27.19
N PRO A 246 3.55 10.89 -27.92
CA PRO A 246 2.85 12.01 -27.30
C PRO A 246 1.70 11.49 -26.43
N GLY A 247 1.55 12.07 -25.24
CA GLY A 247 0.52 11.66 -24.29
C GLY A 247 0.74 12.30 -22.93
N LEU A 248 -0.14 11.96 -21.99
CA LEU A 248 -0.04 12.35 -20.59
C LEU A 248 0.49 11.18 -19.76
N ALA A 249 1.37 11.47 -18.81
CA ALA A 249 1.89 10.53 -17.83
C ALA A 249 1.37 10.93 -16.44
N LYS A 250 0.87 9.95 -15.67
CA LYS A 250 0.43 10.15 -14.28
C LYS A 250 1.57 10.75 -13.44
N VAL A 251 1.22 11.68 -12.56
CA VAL A 251 2.10 12.21 -11.52
C VAL A 251 2.12 11.24 -10.34
N GLU A 252 3.31 10.82 -9.93
CA GLU A 252 3.53 10.06 -8.69
C GLU A 252 3.26 10.95 -7.47
N GLY A 253 2.41 10.45 -6.57
CA GLY A 253 2.04 11.16 -5.34
C GLY A 253 1.24 12.45 -5.57
N SER A 254 1.53 13.46 -4.76
CA SER A 254 0.84 14.75 -4.80
C SER A 254 1.43 15.70 -5.87
N PRO A 255 0.58 16.49 -6.56
CA PRO A 255 1.02 17.44 -7.58
C PRO A 255 1.80 18.63 -6.99
N ILE A 256 2.74 19.18 -7.77
CA ILE A 256 3.68 20.20 -7.26
C ILE A 256 3.02 21.59 -7.24
N ALA A 257 3.03 22.21 -6.07
CA ALA A 257 2.39 23.51 -5.82
C ALA A 257 2.91 24.61 -6.75
N GLY A 258 2.01 25.30 -7.44
CA GLY A 258 2.34 26.35 -8.39
C GLY A 258 2.87 25.88 -9.75
N VAL A 259 2.96 24.57 -10.01
CA VAL A 259 3.40 24.02 -11.30
C VAL A 259 2.18 23.75 -12.20
N PRO A 260 2.24 24.01 -13.51
CA PRO A 260 1.17 23.64 -14.44
C PRO A 260 0.99 22.12 -14.52
N THR A 261 -0.24 21.63 -14.54
CA THR A 261 -0.56 20.19 -14.45
C THR A 261 -1.91 19.91 -15.14
N PHE A 262 -2.06 18.74 -15.76
CA PHE A 262 -3.35 18.25 -16.25
C PHE A 262 -4.09 17.48 -15.17
N LEU A 263 -5.41 17.65 -15.13
CA LEU A 263 -6.32 16.83 -14.36
C LEU A 263 -7.09 15.94 -15.35
N VAL A 264 -6.95 14.63 -15.23
CA VAL A 264 -7.67 13.65 -16.05
C VAL A 264 -8.71 12.98 -15.17
N LEU A 265 -9.96 12.86 -15.66
CA LEU A 265 -11.08 12.26 -14.95
C LEU A 265 -11.80 11.24 -15.83
N ALA A 266 -12.30 10.16 -15.25
CA ALA A 266 -13.17 9.20 -15.91
C ALA A 266 -14.47 9.06 -15.11
N VAL A 267 -15.61 9.32 -15.76
CA VAL A 267 -16.93 9.23 -15.11
C VAL A 267 -17.42 7.79 -15.14
N THR A 268 -17.94 7.32 -14.01
CA THR A 268 -18.36 5.92 -13.79
C THR A 268 -19.88 5.82 -13.63
N GLY A 269 -20.42 4.64 -13.96
CA GLY A 269 -21.80 4.21 -13.68
C GLY A 269 -22.94 4.98 -14.35
N LEU A 270 -22.64 5.95 -15.23
CA LEU A 270 -23.61 6.49 -16.19
C LEU A 270 -24.12 5.39 -17.13
N SER A 271 -25.44 5.18 -17.16
CA SER A 271 -26.03 4.23 -18.11
C SER A 271 -26.13 4.83 -19.53
N PRO A 272 -26.14 4.02 -20.61
CA PRO A 272 -26.22 4.52 -21.98
C PRO A 272 -27.48 5.33 -22.33
N ASN A 273 -28.52 5.25 -21.50
CA ASN A 273 -29.78 5.97 -21.69
C ASN A 273 -29.84 7.27 -20.88
N GLU A 274 -28.98 7.43 -19.88
CA GLU A 274 -28.87 8.67 -19.10
C GLU A 274 -28.04 9.70 -19.88
N LYS A 275 -28.50 10.94 -19.84
CA LYS A 275 -27.76 12.07 -20.42
C LYS A 275 -27.19 12.89 -19.28
N ALA A 276 -25.87 12.92 -19.15
CA ALA A 276 -25.17 13.82 -18.27
C ALA A 276 -24.13 14.61 -19.06
N SER A 277 -23.90 15.86 -18.66
CA SER A 277 -22.89 16.73 -19.26
C SER A 277 -22.03 17.32 -18.17
N PHE A 278 -20.71 17.17 -18.27
CA PHE A 278 -19.75 17.72 -17.33
C PHE A 278 -19.04 18.90 -17.97
N SER A 279 -18.85 19.97 -17.20
CA SER A 279 -18.37 21.25 -17.74
C SER A 279 -17.04 21.68 -17.13
N HIS A 280 -16.85 21.42 -15.84
CA HIS A 280 -15.68 21.84 -15.12
C HIS A 280 -15.49 21.01 -13.86
N VAL A 281 -14.28 21.09 -13.32
CA VAL A 281 -13.95 20.79 -11.94
C VAL A 281 -13.86 22.09 -11.15
N THR A 282 -14.26 22.05 -9.88
CA THR A 282 -13.87 23.04 -8.87
C THR A 282 -12.93 22.38 -7.88
N LEU A 283 -11.78 23.00 -7.59
CA LEU A 283 -10.96 22.63 -6.45
C LEU A 283 -11.57 23.27 -5.20
N LEU A 284 -11.86 22.47 -4.17
CA LEU A 284 -12.41 22.94 -2.90
C LEU A 284 -11.34 22.94 -1.82
N GLY A 285 -11.35 23.94 -0.94
CA GLY A 285 -10.53 23.93 0.27
C GLY A 285 -11.20 23.14 1.39
N ALA A 286 -10.55 23.14 2.57
CA ALA A 286 -10.98 22.31 3.70
C ALA A 286 -12.41 22.62 4.19
N ASN A 287 -12.87 23.87 4.16
CA ASN A 287 -14.23 24.22 4.60
C ASN A 287 -15.28 24.13 3.47
N GLY A 288 -14.89 23.64 2.29
CA GLY A 288 -15.73 23.56 1.10
C GLY A 288 -15.76 24.85 0.26
N GLU A 289 -14.88 25.83 0.54
CA GLU A 289 -14.74 27.03 -0.27
C GLU A 289 -14.19 26.70 -1.67
N SER A 290 -14.67 27.41 -2.69
CA SER A 290 -14.20 27.20 -4.07
C SER A 290 -12.89 27.98 -4.32
N LEU A 291 -11.78 27.25 -4.43
CA LEU A 291 -10.43 27.82 -4.63
C LEU A 291 -10.16 28.16 -6.10
N GLN A 292 -10.46 27.24 -7.01
CA GLN A 292 -10.11 27.36 -8.43
C GLN A 292 -11.07 26.55 -9.30
N LYS A 293 -11.37 27.08 -10.49
CA LYS A 293 -12.20 26.42 -11.51
C LYS A 293 -11.32 25.93 -12.66
N VAL A 294 -11.47 24.67 -13.05
CA VAL A 294 -10.74 24.04 -14.16
C VAL A 294 -11.76 23.57 -15.20
N TRP A 295 -11.74 24.15 -16.39
CA TRP A 295 -12.64 23.74 -17.48
C TRP A 295 -12.19 22.42 -18.10
N LEU A 296 -13.15 21.56 -18.42
CA LEU A 296 -12.90 20.26 -19.05
C LEU A 296 -13.05 20.36 -20.58
N ASN A 297 -12.29 19.56 -21.31
CA ASN A 297 -12.32 19.47 -22.77
C ASN A 297 -13.53 18.65 -23.32
N SER A 298 -14.70 18.75 -22.69
CA SER A 298 -15.93 18.07 -23.10
C SER A 298 -16.35 18.50 -24.51
N SER A 299 -15.92 17.74 -25.52
CA SER A 299 -16.21 17.98 -26.94
C SER A 299 -17.59 17.43 -27.36
N SER A 300 -18.17 16.57 -26.54
CA SER A 300 -19.52 16.01 -26.67
C SER A 300 -20.51 16.73 -25.73
N SER A 301 -21.77 16.87 -26.17
CA SER A 301 -22.88 17.36 -25.34
C SER A 301 -23.44 16.33 -24.35
N SER A 302 -22.82 15.15 -24.31
CA SER A 302 -23.10 14.04 -23.40
C SER A 302 -21.82 13.25 -23.20
N ALA A 303 -21.31 13.17 -21.97
CA ALA A 303 -20.18 12.30 -21.66
C ALA A 303 -20.69 10.85 -21.58
N SER A 304 -19.99 9.91 -22.22
CA SER A 304 -20.28 8.48 -22.05
C SER A 304 -19.42 7.85 -20.95
N SER A 305 -19.91 6.76 -20.34
CA SER A 305 -19.15 6.03 -19.31
C SER A 305 -17.84 5.49 -19.91
N GLY A 306 -16.71 5.94 -19.38
CA GLY A 306 -15.37 5.58 -19.88
C GLY A 306 -14.72 6.61 -20.82
N GLU A 307 -15.35 7.75 -21.13
CA GLU A 307 -14.65 8.88 -21.73
C GLU A 307 -13.76 9.58 -20.69
N GLU A 308 -12.48 9.77 -21.03
CA GLU A 308 -11.56 10.60 -20.23
C GLU A 308 -11.80 12.09 -20.52
N LEU A 309 -12.16 12.84 -19.46
CA LEU A 309 -12.27 14.29 -19.47
C LEU A 309 -10.97 14.90 -18.96
N VAL A 310 -10.39 15.84 -19.70
CA VAL A 310 -9.11 16.47 -19.40
C VAL A 310 -9.30 17.95 -19.14
N GLY A 311 -8.82 18.42 -17.99
CA GLY A 311 -8.74 19.82 -17.62
C GLY A 311 -7.29 20.30 -17.48
N TRP A 312 -7.00 21.50 -17.98
CA TRP A 312 -5.68 22.13 -17.82
C TRP A 312 -5.66 23.07 -16.60
N MET A 313 -4.74 22.82 -15.68
CA MET A 313 -4.53 23.63 -14.49
C MET A 313 -3.20 24.39 -14.60
N ALA A 314 -3.27 25.71 -14.85
CA ALA A 314 -2.07 26.53 -15.06
C ALA A 314 -1.17 26.67 -13.80
N SER A 315 -1.72 26.40 -12.62
CA SER A 315 -1.02 26.44 -11.32
C SER A 315 -1.81 25.61 -10.32
N VAL A 316 -1.15 24.64 -9.68
CA VAL A 316 -1.71 23.88 -8.55
C VAL A 316 -1.80 24.77 -7.29
N PRO A 317 -2.87 24.68 -6.47
CA PRO A 317 -2.99 25.43 -5.22
C PRO A 317 -1.83 25.25 -4.24
N ARG A 318 -1.61 26.27 -3.39
CA ARG A 318 -0.64 26.27 -2.27
C ARG A 318 -1.29 26.01 -0.90
N VAL A 319 -2.49 25.47 -0.91
CA VAL A 319 -3.30 25.08 0.25
C VAL A 319 -3.85 23.68 -0.01
N PRO A 320 -4.23 22.91 1.02
CA PRO A 320 -4.88 21.62 0.83
C PRO A 320 -6.19 21.75 0.03
N PHE A 321 -6.49 20.76 -0.81
CA PHE A 321 -7.72 20.79 -1.61
C PHE A 321 -8.25 19.39 -1.97
N CYS A 322 -9.55 19.30 -2.25
CA CYS A 322 -10.19 18.15 -2.89
C CYS A 322 -10.82 18.57 -4.24
N VAL A 323 -11.35 17.60 -4.99
CA VAL A 323 -11.84 17.76 -6.36
C VAL A 323 -13.37 17.63 -6.40
N ARG A 324 -14.09 18.67 -6.82
CA ARG A 324 -15.51 18.60 -7.15
C ARG A 324 -15.73 18.57 -8.66
N LEU A 325 -16.24 17.46 -9.20
CA LEU A 325 -16.76 17.39 -10.55
C LEU A 325 -18.11 18.12 -10.63
N SER A 326 -18.35 18.91 -11.68
CA SER A 326 -19.57 19.72 -11.80
C SER A 326 -20.16 19.73 -13.22
N GLY A 327 -21.44 19.37 -13.29
CA GLY A 327 -22.18 19.13 -14.52
C GLY A 327 -23.69 19.35 -14.40
N ARG A 328 -24.43 18.80 -15.35
CA ARG A 328 -25.89 18.72 -15.33
C ARG A 328 -26.41 17.34 -15.71
N ASP A 329 -27.49 16.92 -15.05
CA ASP A 329 -28.26 15.73 -15.41
C ASP A 329 -29.17 15.99 -16.64
N GLY A 330 -29.90 14.96 -17.08
CA GLY A 330 -30.80 15.03 -18.23
C GLY A 330 -32.07 15.86 -17.99
N GLY A 331 -32.40 16.18 -16.73
CA GLY A 331 -33.43 17.15 -16.35
C GLY A 331 -32.92 18.58 -16.29
N GLY A 332 -31.60 18.79 -16.40
CA GLY A 332 -30.94 20.09 -16.29
C GLY A 332 -30.58 20.49 -14.86
N ASN A 333 -30.78 19.63 -13.86
CA ASN A 333 -30.36 19.89 -12.47
C ASN A 333 -28.84 19.93 -12.38
N ARG A 334 -28.30 20.53 -11.31
CA ARG A 334 -26.86 20.47 -10.99
C ARG A 334 -26.50 19.07 -10.53
N LEU A 335 -25.59 18.42 -11.24
CA LEU A 335 -24.96 17.16 -10.83
C LEU A 335 -23.54 17.48 -10.36
N GLU A 336 -23.27 17.26 -9.08
CA GLU A 336 -21.99 17.55 -8.44
C GLU A 336 -21.55 16.36 -7.58
N ARG A 337 -20.28 15.97 -7.69
CA ARG A 337 -19.64 14.87 -6.94
C ARG A 337 -18.29 15.35 -6.41
N VAL A 338 -17.89 14.92 -5.22
CA VAL A 338 -16.71 15.41 -4.51
C VAL A 338 -15.79 14.24 -4.15
N SER A 339 -14.49 14.35 -4.42
CA SER A 339 -13.49 13.40 -3.94
C SER A 339 -13.34 13.52 -2.42
N THR A 340 -13.06 12.41 -1.75
CA THR A 340 -13.02 12.39 -0.29
C THR A 340 -11.72 12.98 0.23
N GLU A 341 -10.59 12.56 -0.33
CA GLU A 341 -9.26 12.85 0.15
C GLU A 341 -8.83 14.33 -0.02
N MET A 342 -8.12 14.83 0.99
CA MET A 342 -7.56 16.18 1.01
C MET A 342 -6.11 16.15 0.54
N ILE A 343 -5.92 16.41 -0.75
CA ILE A 343 -4.60 16.53 -1.39
C ILE A 343 -3.81 17.63 -0.69
N GLN A 344 -2.62 17.29 -0.23
CA GLN A 344 -1.70 18.25 0.39
C GLN A 344 -0.81 18.88 -0.68
N HIS A 345 -0.63 20.19 -0.61
CA HIS A 345 0.33 20.89 -1.47
C HIS A 345 1.76 20.45 -1.12
N THR A 346 2.64 20.37 -2.12
CA THR A 346 4.04 19.99 -1.91
C THR A 346 4.97 20.66 -2.90
N HIS A 347 6.22 20.86 -2.50
CA HIS A 347 7.30 21.35 -3.36
C HIS A 347 8.30 20.24 -3.72
N ILE A 348 8.05 18.99 -3.36
CA ILE A 348 8.95 17.85 -3.58
C ILE A 348 8.34 16.94 -4.64
N LYS A 349 9.10 16.60 -5.67
CA LYS A 349 8.73 15.59 -6.67
C LYS A 349 9.59 14.34 -6.48
N ILE A 350 8.96 13.17 -6.43
CA ILE A 350 9.64 11.88 -6.53
C ILE A 350 9.42 11.36 -7.95
N GLN A 351 10.47 10.90 -8.61
CA GLN A 351 10.39 10.29 -9.94
C GLN A 351 11.07 8.93 -9.92
N VAL A 352 10.26 7.86 -9.90
CA VAL A 352 10.76 6.49 -10.03
C VAL A 352 11.36 6.29 -11.42
N LEU A 353 12.58 5.76 -11.51
CA LEU A 353 13.30 5.56 -12.77
C LEU A 353 13.05 4.17 -13.37
N SER A 354 12.82 3.17 -12.53
CA SER A 354 12.50 1.81 -12.96
C SER A 354 11.70 1.06 -11.89
N ILE A 355 10.85 0.13 -12.35
CA ILE A 355 10.13 -0.83 -11.51
C ILE A 355 10.76 -2.21 -11.79
N PRO A 356 11.75 -2.64 -11.00
CA PRO A 356 12.46 -3.89 -11.25
C PRO A 356 11.62 -5.11 -10.86
N ARG A 357 11.99 -6.28 -11.39
CA ARG A 357 11.43 -7.57 -11.01
C ARG A 357 12.23 -8.14 -9.84
N LEU A 358 11.55 -8.75 -8.87
CA LEU A 358 12.18 -9.38 -7.71
C LEU A 358 12.44 -10.86 -8.01
N VAL A 359 13.61 -11.38 -7.64
CA VAL A 359 13.97 -12.79 -7.88
C VAL A 359 14.31 -13.46 -6.54
N PRO A 360 13.69 -14.61 -6.18
CA PRO A 360 13.92 -15.27 -4.90
C PRO A 360 15.40 -15.53 -4.62
N GLY A 361 15.89 -15.06 -3.47
CA GLY A 361 17.29 -15.19 -3.06
C GLY A 361 18.25 -14.11 -3.56
N HIS A 362 17.78 -13.12 -4.32
CA HIS A 362 18.60 -12.03 -4.85
C HIS A 362 18.27 -10.67 -4.21
N SER A 363 19.29 -9.81 -4.15
CA SER A 363 19.12 -8.36 -3.94
C SER A 363 18.68 -7.68 -5.24
N THR A 364 17.78 -6.71 -5.12
CA THR A 364 17.31 -5.87 -6.23
C THR A 364 17.25 -4.41 -5.79
N THR A 365 17.76 -3.49 -6.60
CA THR A 365 17.78 -2.05 -6.30
C THR A 365 16.72 -1.28 -7.10
N VAL A 366 15.93 -0.46 -6.41
CA VAL A 366 15.03 0.53 -7.01
C VAL A 366 15.75 1.88 -7.06
N PHE A 367 15.75 2.53 -8.23
CA PHE A 367 16.31 3.87 -8.42
C PHE A 367 15.22 4.92 -8.63
N PHE A 368 15.40 6.09 -8.03
CA PHE A 368 14.48 7.23 -8.15
C PHE A 368 15.26 8.55 -8.03
N ASP A 369 14.75 9.61 -8.64
CA ASP A 369 15.28 10.96 -8.48
C ASP A 369 14.31 11.79 -7.62
N VAL A 370 14.84 12.50 -6.61
CA VAL A 370 14.10 13.42 -5.74
C VAL A 370 14.42 14.86 -6.13
N GLN A 371 13.43 15.61 -6.59
CA GLN A 371 13.56 16.98 -7.10
C GLN A 371 12.91 17.97 -6.14
N ASN A 372 13.63 19.04 -5.79
CA ASN A 372 13.15 20.09 -4.89
C ASN A 372 12.74 21.35 -5.68
N HIS A 373 11.45 21.64 -5.76
CA HIS A 373 10.90 22.84 -6.40
C HIS A 373 10.73 24.03 -5.43
N GLY A 374 11.10 23.85 -4.16
CA GLY A 374 11.13 24.89 -3.13
C GLY A 374 12.54 25.40 -2.84
N PRO A 375 12.72 26.18 -1.75
CA PRO A 375 14.04 26.62 -1.29
C PRO A 375 14.96 25.43 -0.96
N ALA A 376 16.28 25.64 -1.00
CA ALA A 376 17.28 24.64 -0.61
C ALA A 376 17.05 24.14 0.83
N ARG A 377 16.89 22.82 1.02
CA ARG A 377 16.53 22.20 2.31
C ARG A 377 17.13 20.81 2.46
N ASN A 378 17.16 20.33 3.71
CA ASN A 378 17.41 18.92 4.03
C ASN A 378 16.08 18.17 4.04
N LEU A 379 16.04 17.06 3.29
CA LEU A 379 14.91 16.16 3.17
C LEU A 379 15.22 14.87 3.93
N THR A 380 14.21 14.24 4.51
CA THR A 380 14.27 12.89 5.06
C THR A 380 13.50 11.95 4.14
N LEU A 381 14.19 10.99 3.53
CA LEU A 381 13.60 9.85 2.85
C LEU A 381 13.30 8.75 3.87
N ILE A 382 12.15 8.09 3.75
CA ILE A 382 11.77 6.88 4.48
C ILE A 382 11.25 5.88 3.43
N ALA A 383 11.72 4.64 3.49
CA ALA A 383 11.22 3.53 2.68
C ALA A 383 10.59 2.48 3.60
N ASP A 384 9.41 1.97 3.22
CA ASP A 384 8.75 0.86 3.91
C ASP A 384 8.08 -0.11 2.90
N ASP A 385 7.96 -1.38 3.26
CA ASP A 385 7.41 -2.43 2.39
C ASP A 385 6.58 -3.46 3.17
N ASP A 386 5.52 -3.95 2.51
CA ASP A 386 4.50 -4.85 3.07
C ASP A 386 4.95 -6.30 3.31
N ARG A 387 6.11 -6.72 2.78
CA ARG A 387 6.69 -8.07 2.99
C ARG A 387 7.91 -8.07 3.90
N GLY A 388 8.47 -6.91 4.20
CA GLY A 388 9.70 -6.71 4.93
C GLY A 388 10.98 -7.11 4.19
N TYR A 389 11.01 -6.96 2.87
CA TYR A 389 12.16 -7.26 2.03
C TYR A 389 13.21 -6.13 2.02
N LEU A 390 12.91 -4.93 2.53
CA LEU A 390 13.87 -3.82 2.57
C LEU A 390 15.11 -4.12 3.43
N SER A 391 16.31 -4.00 2.83
CA SER A 391 17.60 -4.07 3.55
C SER A 391 17.74 -2.94 4.58
N GLN A 392 17.16 -1.77 4.29
CA GLN A 392 17.23 -0.57 5.13
C GLN A 392 15.90 0.18 5.08
N ARG A 393 15.24 0.34 6.25
CA ARG A 393 14.03 1.17 6.43
C ARG A 393 14.31 2.56 7.03
N GLY A 394 15.58 2.85 7.30
CA GLY A 394 15.96 4.01 8.10
C GLY A 394 15.58 5.34 7.45
N PRO A 395 15.42 6.42 8.23
CA PRO A 395 15.34 7.76 7.67
C PRO A 395 16.70 8.17 7.08
N HIS A 396 16.82 8.28 5.76
CA HIS A 396 18.02 8.77 5.08
C HIS A 396 17.91 10.28 4.85
N SER A 397 18.94 11.05 5.25
CA SER A 397 18.98 12.50 5.04
C SER A 397 19.58 12.85 3.69
N LEU A 398 18.88 13.68 2.91
CA LEU A 398 19.27 14.14 1.57
C LEU A 398 19.26 15.67 1.52
N SER A 399 20.40 16.31 1.25
CA SER A 399 20.48 17.76 1.04
C SER A 399 20.21 18.09 -0.42
N VAL A 400 19.12 18.81 -0.71
CA VAL A 400 18.74 19.17 -2.09
C VAL A 400 18.61 20.68 -2.24
N GLY A 401 19.43 21.24 -3.13
CA GLY A 401 19.40 22.67 -3.46
C GLY A 401 18.06 23.12 -4.05
N GLU A 402 17.83 24.43 -4.13
CA GLU A 402 16.67 24.98 -4.85
C GLU A 402 16.73 24.56 -6.32
N ARG A 403 15.65 23.99 -6.84
CA ARG A 403 15.57 23.37 -8.19
C ARG A 403 16.59 22.25 -8.42
N GLY A 404 17.19 21.73 -7.34
CA GLY A 404 18.12 20.61 -7.37
C GLY A 404 17.40 19.27 -7.52
N SER A 405 18.17 18.27 -7.96
CA SER A 405 17.77 16.86 -8.00
C SER A 405 18.85 16.01 -7.34
N VAL A 406 18.46 15.00 -6.58
CA VAL A 406 19.35 13.98 -6.00
C VAL A 406 18.81 12.60 -6.33
N ARG A 407 19.68 11.72 -6.82
CA ARG A 407 19.36 10.31 -7.03
C ARG A 407 19.39 9.55 -5.71
N GLY A 408 18.32 8.82 -5.42
CA GLY A 408 18.24 7.85 -4.35
C GLY A 408 18.21 6.42 -4.89
N GLU A 409 18.60 5.50 -4.03
CA GLU A 409 18.55 4.06 -4.27
C GLU A 409 18.06 3.35 -3.01
N VAL A 410 17.28 2.28 -3.19
CA VAL A 410 16.76 1.43 -2.11
C VAL A 410 16.91 -0.04 -2.53
N GLU A 411 17.55 -0.83 -1.67
CA GLU A 411 17.79 -2.26 -1.89
C GLU A 411 16.74 -3.13 -1.18
N LEU A 412 16.18 -4.08 -1.92
CA LEU A 412 15.31 -5.15 -1.40
C LEU A 412 16.03 -6.50 -1.49
N GLN A 413 16.09 -7.24 -0.40
CA GLN A 413 16.53 -8.63 -0.35
C GLN A 413 15.33 -9.56 -0.41
N THR A 414 15.14 -10.21 -1.56
CA THR A 414 14.01 -11.13 -1.77
C THR A 414 14.33 -12.49 -1.12
N PRO A 415 13.54 -13.00 -0.16
CA PRO A 415 13.79 -14.30 0.46
C PRO A 415 13.78 -15.45 -0.55
N LYS A 416 14.59 -16.49 -0.31
CA LYS A 416 14.65 -17.70 -1.17
C LYS A 416 13.31 -18.44 -1.28
N GLY A 417 12.45 -18.31 -0.26
CA GLY A 417 11.10 -18.90 -0.24
C GLY A 417 9.99 -17.95 -0.71
N ALA A 418 10.32 -16.83 -1.37
CA ALA A 418 9.31 -15.93 -1.91
C ALA A 418 8.57 -16.59 -3.09
N GLU A 419 7.23 -16.61 -3.03
CA GLU A 419 6.39 -17.22 -4.05
C GLU A 419 6.43 -16.43 -5.37
N ALA A 420 6.60 -17.15 -6.49
CA ALA A 420 6.51 -16.55 -7.82
C ALA A 420 5.08 -16.03 -8.09
N GLY A 421 4.98 -14.83 -8.68
CA GLY A 421 3.72 -14.09 -8.79
C GLY A 421 3.36 -13.29 -7.53
N GLY A 422 4.11 -13.43 -6.44
CA GLY A 422 3.92 -12.64 -5.22
C GLY A 422 4.10 -11.13 -5.47
N ALA A 423 3.09 -10.34 -5.11
CA ALA A 423 3.17 -8.89 -5.11
C ALA A 423 3.80 -8.35 -3.81
N VAL A 424 4.61 -7.31 -3.96
CA VAL A 424 5.23 -6.51 -2.89
C VAL A 424 4.89 -5.04 -3.15
N THR A 425 4.35 -4.37 -2.14
CA THR A 425 4.02 -2.94 -2.19
C THR A 425 5.05 -2.17 -1.38
N MET A 426 5.89 -1.41 -2.06
CA MET A 426 6.89 -0.54 -1.43
C MET A 426 6.40 0.91 -1.47
N THR A 427 6.54 1.62 -0.36
CA THR A 427 6.27 3.06 -0.26
C THR A 427 7.57 3.81 -0.05
N LEU A 428 7.75 4.90 -0.81
CA LEU A 428 8.78 5.90 -0.59
C LEU A 428 8.09 7.16 -0.09
N THR A 429 8.53 7.71 1.05
CA THR A 429 8.07 9.01 1.55
C THR A 429 9.25 9.94 1.71
N VAL A 430 9.16 11.15 1.17
CA VAL A 430 10.14 12.23 1.40
C VAL A 430 9.45 13.36 2.14
N ARG A 431 10.05 13.83 3.24
CA ARG A 431 9.54 14.95 4.06
C ARG A 431 10.61 15.98 4.36
N VAL A 432 10.22 17.23 4.56
CA VAL A 432 11.06 18.25 5.21
C VAL A 432 10.94 18.11 6.72
N LEU A 433 12.00 18.40 7.49
CA LEU A 433 11.94 18.39 8.96
C LEU A 433 11.24 19.64 9.54
N ASP A 434 11.43 20.79 8.89
CA ASP A 434 10.95 22.11 9.34
C ASP A 434 9.75 22.65 8.53
N SER A 435 9.02 21.80 7.80
CA SER A 435 7.73 22.17 7.17
C SER A 435 6.82 20.95 6.98
N LEU A 436 5.56 21.21 6.63
CA LEU A 436 4.58 20.17 6.26
C LEU A 436 4.78 19.61 4.85
N ASP A 437 5.77 20.12 4.09
CA ASP A 437 6.10 19.61 2.75
C ASP A 437 6.51 18.13 2.84
N SER A 438 5.68 17.29 2.23
CA SER A 438 5.95 15.87 2.03
C SER A 438 5.47 15.45 0.65
N ASN A 439 6.08 14.41 0.08
CA ASN A 439 5.50 13.69 -1.03
C ASN A 439 5.81 12.20 -0.90
N TYR A 440 5.10 11.37 -1.64
CA TYR A 440 5.24 9.92 -1.61
C TYR A 440 5.24 9.34 -3.02
N ALA A 441 5.67 8.09 -3.15
CA ALA A 441 5.47 7.25 -4.33
C ALA A 441 5.17 5.83 -3.84
N VAL A 442 4.27 5.13 -4.53
CA VAL A 442 3.92 3.73 -4.21
C VAL A 442 4.30 2.86 -5.40
N LEU A 443 5.12 1.84 -5.15
CA LEU A 443 5.62 0.93 -6.18
C LEU A 443 5.04 -0.47 -5.95
N HIS A 444 4.48 -1.04 -7.01
CA HIS A 444 4.04 -2.43 -7.03
C HIS A 444 5.09 -3.27 -7.74
N LEU A 445 5.85 -4.04 -6.96
CA LEU A 445 6.90 -4.94 -7.42
C LEU A 445 6.36 -6.37 -7.47
N THR A 446 6.83 -7.17 -8.42
CA THR A 446 6.41 -8.57 -8.60
C THR A 446 7.60 -9.51 -8.47
N VAL A 447 7.45 -10.55 -7.67
CA VAL A 447 8.37 -11.69 -7.61
C VAL A 447 8.18 -12.54 -8.86
N VAL A 448 9.23 -12.71 -9.65
CA VAL A 448 9.24 -13.58 -10.84
C VAL A 448 10.04 -14.84 -10.54
N PRO A 449 9.74 -15.98 -11.18
CA PRO A 449 10.60 -17.15 -11.08
C PRO A 449 12.01 -16.80 -11.58
N PRO A 450 13.07 -17.44 -11.04
CA PRO A 450 14.41 -17.33 -11.62
C PRO A 450 14.38 -17.81 -13.08
N ASP A 451 15.24 -17.23 -13.92
CA ASP A 451 15.34 -17.62 -15.33
C ASP A 451 15.62 -19.12 -15.43
N PRO A 452 14.89 -19.86 -16.30
CA PRO A 452 15.01 -21.30 -16.38
C PRO A 452 16.40 -21.68 -16.89
N ASP A 453 17.04 -22.62 -16.18
CA ASP A 453 18.36 -23.10 -16.57
C ASP A 453 18.28 -23.95 -17.84
N MET A 454 18.61 -23.31 -18.96
CA MET A 454 18.69 -23.94 -20.28
C MET A 454 20.09 -24.53 -20.57
N SER A 455 21.01 -24.50 -19.59
CA SER A 455 22.32 -25.12 -19.72
C SER A 455 22.18 -26.64 -19.56
N PRO A 456 22.44 -27.46 -20.59
CA PRO A 456 22.36 -28.90 -20.41
C PRO A 456 23.56 -29.37 -19.55
N PRO A 457 23.35 -30.27 -18.57
CA PRO A 457 24.45 -30.86 -17.82
C PRO A 457 25.35 -31.65 -18.77
N SER A 458 26.66 -31.48 -18.62
CA SER A 458 27.66 -32.11 -19.47
C SER A 458 28.14 -33.43 -18.86
N CYS A 459 28.32 -34.45 -19.70
CA CYS A 459 28.82 -35.76 -19.29
C CYS A 459 30.02 -36.14 -20.15
N SER A 460 31.15 -36.46 -19.52
CA SER A 460 32.40 -36.84 -20.19
C SER A 460 32.94 -38.15 -19.61
N ILE A 461 33.54 -38.97 -20.48
CA ILE A 461 34.14 -40.25 -20.07
C ILE A 461 35.52 -39.97 -19.48
N MET A 462 35.72 -40.28 -18.20
CA MET A 462 37.03 -40.17 -17.55
C MET A 462 37.89 -41.41 -17.78
N ARG A 463 37.30 -42.60 -17.64
CA ARG A 463 38.00 -43.89 -17.71
C ARG A 463 37.06 -44.97 -18.19
N VAL A 464 37.57 -45.87 -19.03
CA VAL A 464 36.90 -47.12 -19.42
C VAL A 464 37.85 -48.26 -19.09
N GLU A 465 37.42 -49.19 -18.25
CA GLU A 465 38.13 -50.43 -17.96
C GLU A 465 37.45 -51.58 -18.68
N HIS A 466 38.23 -52.31 -19.48
CA HIS A 466 37.78 -53.31 -20.45
C HIS A 466 36.83 -52.71 -21.50
N THR A 467 37.38 -52.32 -22.65
CA THR A 467 36.60 -51.78 -23.76
C THR A 467 35.66 -52.83 -24.35
N CYS A 468 34.39 -52.47 -24.54
CA CYS A 468 33.48 -53.29 -25.33
C CYS A 468 33.94 -53.33 -26.81
N PRO A 469 34.04 -54.50 -27.47
CA PRO A 469 34.53 -54.61 -28.85
C PRO A 469 33.63 -53.99 -29.94
N GLY A 470 32.40 -53.61 -29.61
CA GLY A 470 31.47 -52.99 -30.54
C GLY A 470 30.02 -52.98 -30.01
N PRO A 471 29.13 -52.14 -30.55
CA PRO A 471 27.80 -51.85 -29.97
C PRO A 471 26.88 -53.06 -29.78
N THR A 472 27.12 -54.16 -30.50
CA THR A 472 26.35 -55.41 -30.43
C THR A 472 27.02 -56.53 -29.63
N GLN A 473 28.26 -56.33 -29.14
CA GLN A 473 29.07 -57.38 -28.50
C GLN A 473 29.33 -57.15 -27.00
N CYS A 474 28.75 -56.10 -26.40
CA CYS A 474 28.94 -55.78 -24.97
C CYS A 474 28.23 -56.73 -23.98
N THR A 475 27.61 -57.81 -24.48
CA THR A 475 26.76 -58.72 -23.70
C THR A 475 27.54 -59.83 -22.99
N GLY A 476 28.77 -60.13 -23.42
CA GLY A 476 29.60 -61.22 -22.89
C GLY A 476 30.82 -60.79 -22.06
N VAL A 477 31.04 -59.48 -21.85
CA VAL A 477 32.25 -58.95 -21.19
C VAL A 477 31.85 -58.01 -20.06
N ARG A 478 32.52 -58.12 -18.90
CA ARG A 478 32.40 -57.12 -17.83
C ARG A 478 33.27 -55.91 -18.18
N TRP A 479 32.66 -54.73 -18.17
CA TRP A 479 33.30 -53.44 -18.40
C TRP A 479 32.87 -52.46 -17.32
N THR A 480 33.72 -51.48 -17.03
CA THR A 480 33.45 -50.42 -16.06
C THR A 480 33.73 -49.07 -16.71
N VAL A 481 32.85 -48.10 -16.50
CA VAL A 481 33.04 -46.72 -16.98
C VAL A 481 32.95 -45.76 -15.81
N SER A 482 33.89 -44.81 -15.76
CA SER A 482 33.84 -43.64 -14.89
C SER A 482 33.47 -42.43 -15.73
N LEU A 483 32.38 -41.74 -15.35
CA LEU A 483 31.85 -40.56 -16.02
C LEU A 483 32.00 -39.35 -15.09
N ALA A 484 32.53 -38.25 -15.60
CA ALA A 484 32.42 -36.94 -14.96
C ALA A 484 31.17 -36.26 -15.50
N VAL A 485 30.20 -36.03 -14.62
CA VAL A 485 29.03 -35.21 -14.92
C VAL A 485 29.19 -33.87 -14.22
N THR A 486 29.20 -32.79 -15.00
CA THR A 486 29.27 -31.42 -14.48
C THR A 486 28.14 -30.61 -15.06
N ASP A 487 27.30 -30.08 -14.20
CA ASP A 487 26.41 -29.00 -14.56
C ASP A 487 27.13 -27.67 -14.36
N ARG A 488 26.98 -26.76 -15.32
CA ARG A 488 27.52 -25.39 -15.29
C ARG A 488 26.42 -24.34 -15.21
N GLY A 489 25.17 -24.76 -15.30
CA GLY A 489 24.02 -23.90 -15.15
C GLY A 489 23.73 -23.56 -13.68
N CYS A 490 22.78 -22.65 -13.48
CA CYS A 490 22.42 -22.10 -12.18
C CYS A 490 21.60 -23.07 -11.29
N SER A 491 20.98 -24.11 -11.87
CA SER A 491 20.13 -25.06 -11.13
C SER A 491 20.88 -26.25 -10.56
N GLY A 492 22.00 -26.64 -11.18
CA GLY A 492 22.79 -27.80 -10.79
C GLY A 492 22.13 -29.15 -11.11
N LEU A 493 22.90 -30.23 -10.90
CA LEU A 493 22.50 -31.58 -11.32
C LEU A 493 21.37 -32.14 -10.44
N ALA A 494 20.13 -32.04 -10.92
CA ALA A 494 18.93 -32.46 -10.20
C ALA A 494 18.82 -33.99 -9.98
N SER A 495 19.19 -34.80 -10.97
CA SER A 495 19.18 -36.27 -10.85
C SER A 495 20.08 -36.93 -11.91
N LEU A 496 20.46 -38.19 -11.68
CA LEU A 496 21.23 -38.99 -12.64
C LEU A 496 20.65 -40.41 -12.70
N GLN A 497 20.19 -40.81 -13.89
CA GLN A 497 19.54 -42.12 -14.11
C GLN A 497 20.18 -42.86 -15.29
N LEU A 498 20.42 -44.16 -15.10
CA LEU A 498 20.77 -45.07 -16.19
C LEU A 498 19.53 -45.37 -17.04
N SER A 499 19.57 -45.03 -18.33
CA SER A 499 18.38 -45.08 -19.21
C SER A 499 18.12 -46.45 -19.85
N GLN A 500 19.14 -47.29 -20.03
CA GLN A 500 19.03 -48.68 -20.49
C GLN A 500 20.15 -49.53 -19.88
N GLY A 501 19.97 -50.84 -19.83
CA GLY A 501 20.92 -51.78 -19.21
C GLY A 501 20.79 -51.89 -17.70
N GLN A 502 21.39 -52.95 -17.14
CA GLN A 502 21.28 -53.34 -15.74
C GLN A 502 22.64 -53.28 -15.03
N GLY A 503 23.26 -52.10 -15.04
CA GLY A 503 24.53 -51.82 -14.37
C GLY A 503 24.36 -51.16 -13.00
N ILE A 504 25.34 -51.34 -12.11
CA ILE A 504 25.39 -50.64 -10.82
C ILE A 504 26.02 -49.26 -11.04
N LEU A 505 25.23 -48.20 -10.85
CA LEU A 505 25.74 -46.83 -10.78
C LEU A 505 26.30 -46.59 -9.37
N THR A 506 27.55 -46.12 -9.28
CA THR A 506 28.13 -45.60 -8.03
C THR A 506 28.42 -44.11 -8.20
N LEU A 507 27.85 -43.28 -7.33
CA LEU A 507 28.07 -41.84 -7.32
C LEU A 507 29.20 -41.50 -6.35
N LEU A 508 30.29 -40.95 -6.89
CA LEU A 508 31.43 -40.45 -6.13
C LEU A 508 31.40 -38.93 -6.18
N HIS A 509 31.10 -38.30 -5.04
CA HIS A 509 31.16 -36.85 -4.93
C HIS A 509 32.62 -36.40 -4.75
N SER A 510 33.17 -35.76 -5.78
CA SER A 510 34.38 -34.94 -5.61
C SER A 510 34.01 -33.69 -4.82
N PRO A 511 34.64 -33.39 -3.67
CA PRO A 511 34.43 -32.11 -3.01
C PRO A 511 34.94 -30.98 -3.91
N THR A 512 34.07 -30.01 -4.20
CA THR A 512 34.43 -28.75 -4.86
C THR A 512 35.08 -27.84 -3.84
N ASP A 513 36.41 -27.71 -3.89
CA ASP A 513 37.12 -26.68 -3.13
C ASP A 513 36.67 -25.28 -3.59
N PRO A 514 36.26 -24.38 -2.67
CA PRO A 514 35.93 -23.01 -3.02
C PRO A 514 37.22 -22.19 -3.24
N LEU A 515 37.37 -21.65 -4.46
CA LEU A 515 38.34 -20.62 -4.89
C LEU A 515 39.76 -20.72 -4.30
N GLY A 516 40.66 -21.36 -5.05
CA GLY A 516 42.10 -21.19 -4.86
C GLY A 516 42.59 -19.87 -5.45
N ASP A 517 42.74 -18.85 -4.60
CA ASP A 517 43.43 -17.59 -4.92
C ASP A 517 44.73 -17.54 -4.11
N SER A 518 45.85 -18.00 -4.69
CA SER A 518 47.21 -17.73 -4.21
C SER A 518 48.28 -18.22 -5.19
N LEU A 519 48.79 -17.30 -6.01
CA LEU A 519 50.18 -17.35 -6.44
C LEU A 519 51.05 -16.87 -5.28
N GLU A 520 51.96 -17.70 -4.76
CA GLU A 520 53.37 -17.30 -4.54
C GLU A 520 54.25 -18.47 -4.04
N GLU A 521 55.56 -18.27 -4.19
CA GLU A 521 56.58 -19.32 -4.28
C GLU A 521 57.35 -19.48 -2.95
N ASN A 522 57.52 -20.72 -2.48
CA ASN A 522 58.21 -21.00 -1.21
C ASN A 522 59.74 -21.06 -1.38
N GLN A 523 60.48 -20.22 -0.64
CA GLN A 523 61.84 -20.56 -0.19
C GLN A 523 62.05 -20.26 1.31
N PRO A 524 62.86 -21.08 2.05
CA PRO A 524 62.84 -21.07 3.51
C PRO A 524 64.08 -20.44 4.17
N THR A 525 63.91 -19.74 5.30
CA THR A 525 64.98 -19.54 6.31
C THR A 525 64.41 -19.54 7.75
N PRO A 526 65.23 -19.81 8.79
CA PRO A 526 64.72 -20.46 10.01
C PRO A 526 64.72 -19.63 11.31
N LYS A 527 63.84 -20.04 12.23
CA LYS A 527 63.91 -19.90 13.71
C LYS A 527 64.00 -18.49 14.32
N HIS A 528 62.96 -18.11 15.07
CA HIS A 528 63.13 -17.77 16.49
C HIS A 528 61.82 -17.95 17.30
N LYS A 529 61.95 -18.47 18.53
CA LYS A 529 60.96 -18.48 19.64
C LYS A 529 61.42 -17.40 20.67
N PRO A 530 60.64 -16.96 21.71
CA PRO A 530 59.73 -17.80 22.53
C PRO A 530 58.47 -17.16 23.18
N GLN A 531 57.65 -18.01 23.86
CA GLN A 531 56.75 -17.72 25.01
C GLN A 531 55.56 -16.72 24.80
N ASN A 532 54.41 -16.71 25.50
CA ASN A 532 53.82 -17.41 26.66
C ASN A 532 52.27 -17.12 26.67
N GLN A 533 51.34 -17.80 27.37
CA GLN A 533 51.21 -19.14 27.97
C GLN A 533 49.71 -19.39 28.35
N ARG A 534 49.23 -20.67 28.38
CA ARG A 534 47.98 -21.18 29.02
C ARG A 534 46.61 -20.79 28.39
N ASP A 535 45.53 -21.60 28.49
CA ASP A 535 45.28 -22.78 29.37
C ASP A 535 44.42 -23.92 28.74
N ARG A 536 44.74 -25.15 29.16
CA ARG A 536 43.95 -26.41 29.31
C ARG A 536 42.86 -26.90 28.31
N GLU A 537 43.10 -28.12 27.84
CA GLU A 537 42.10 -29.10 27.35
C GLU A 537 41.13 -29.60 28.44
N ARG A 538 39.88 -29.94 28.06
CA ARG A 538 39.43 -31.36 28.03
C ARG A 538 38.03 -31.58 27.41
N THR A 539 37.94 -32.68 26.64
CA THR A 539 36.78 -33.56 26.38
C THR A 539 35.49 -33.00 25.73
N SER A 540 35.27 -33.44 24.48
CA SER A 540 33.95 -33.70 23.88
C SER A 540 33.24 -34.89 24.58
N PRO A 541 31.93 -35.13 24.35
CA PRO A 541 31.51 -35.87 23.14
C PRO A 541 30.27 -35.30 22.41
N ALA A 542 30.00 -35.91 21.25
CA ALA A 542 29.03 -35.48 20.24
C ALA A 542 27.55 -35.79 20.52
N HIS A 543 26.67 -34.96 19.93
CA HIS A 543 25.42 -35.31 19.25
C HIS A 543 25.11 -34.17 18.24
N GLY A 544 24.62 -34.37 17.01
CA GLY A 544 24.37 -35.61 16.27
C GLY A 544 22.96 -35.71 15.69
N GLU A 545 22.71 -35.06 14.54
CA GLU A 545 21.55 -35.19 13.60
C GLU A 545 21.85 -34.20 12.45
N ASN A 546 22.25 -34.54 11.21
CA ASN A 546 22.04 -35.69 10.32
C ASN A 546 20.60 -35.85 9.79
N GLY A 547 20.31 -35.15 8.69
CA GLY A 547 19.21 -35.45 7.77
C GLY A 547 19.73 -35.97 6.43
N TYR A 548 20.16 -37.22 6.38
CA TYR A 548 20.47 -37.91 5.12
C TYR A 548 19.17 -38.44 4.48
N ALA A 549 18.98 -38.22 3.18
CA ALA A 549 18.07 -39.02 2.38
C ALA A 549 18.81 -40.32 1.99
N GLU A 550 18.47 -41.40 2.69
CA GLU A 550 19.07 -42.72 2.55
C GLU A 550 18.47 -43.46 1.33
N LEU A 551 19.33 -44.05 0.48
CA LEU A 551 18.90 -45.02 -0.54
C LEU A 551 19.72 -46.32 -0.39
N ASP A 552 18.99 -47.34 0.06
CA ASP A 552 19.44 -48.68 0.50
C ASP A 552 20.10 -49.49 -0.65
N PRO A 553 21.28 -50.12 -0.45
CA PRO A 553 21.99 -50.83 -1.51
C PRO A 553 21.40 -52.23 -1.74
N ARG A 554 20.73 -52.44 -2.88
CA ARG A 554 20.27 -53.78 -3.30
C ARG A 554 21.04 -54.33 -4.50
N LEU A 555 21.55 -55.54 -4.31
CA LEU A 555 22.45 -56.26 -5.20
C LEU A 555 21.65 -57.15 -6.17
N VAL A 556 21.73 -56.91 -7.48
CA VAL A 556 21.11 -57.77 -8.52
C VAL A 556 22.05 -57.90 -9.73
N GLN A 557 22.05 -59.08 -10.37
CA GLN A 557 22.91 -59.43 -11.50
C GLN A 557 22.16 -59.43 -12.85
N GLY A 558 22.66 -58.65 -13.83
CA GLY A 558 22.92 -59.17 -15.18
C GLY A 558 21.97 -58.85 -16.35
N LEU A 559 22.60 -58.41 -17.46
CA LEU A 559 22.26 -58.59 -18.89
C LEU A 559 21.57 -57.43 -19.69
N TRP A 560 22.35 -56.93 -20.66
CA TRP A 560 22.02 -56.40 -22.01
C TRP A 560 21.80 -54.88 -22.27
N SER A 561 22.38 -54.46 -23.41
CA SER A 561 22.18 -53.30 -24.30
C SER A 561 22.00 -51.84 -23.81
N VAL A 562 23.04 -51.03 -24.11
CA VAL A 562 23.06 -49.64 -24.66
C VAL A 562 22.30 -48.51 -23.92
N ALA A 563 22.87 -48.00 -22.82
CA ALA A 563 22.39 -46.78 -22.15
C ALA A 563 22.65 -45.49 -22.95
N ALA A 564 21.64 -44.95 -23.62
CA ALA A 564 21.63 -43.56 -24.08
C ALA A 564 21.23 -42.64 -22.92
N VAL A 565 22.15 -42.23 -22.05
CA VAL A 565 21.84 -41.46 -20.82
C VAL A 565 20.98 -40.23 -21.17
N ARG A 566 19.79 -40.16 -20.58
CA ARG A 566 18.89 -39.00 -20.74
C ARG A 566 19.07 -38.08 -19.55
N PHE A 567 19.40 -36.84 -19.84
CA PHE A 567 19.51 -35.78 -18.85
C PHE A 567 18.19 -35.02 -18.79
N TRP A 568 17.77 -34.67 -17.57
CA TRP A 568 16.69 -33.72 -17.32
C TRP A 568 17.31 -32.58 -16.52
N SER A 569 17.25 -31.35 -17.03
CA SER A 569 17.37 -30.19 -16.15
C SER A 569 16.14 -30.16 -15.24
N GLY A 570 16.35 -29.75 -13.99
CA GLY A 570 15.27 -29.68 -13.01
C GLY A 570 14.31 -28.55 -13.34
N ALA A 571 13.26 -28.86 -14.10
CA ALA A 571 12.05 -28.04 -14.08
C ALA A 571 11.43 -28.21 -12.68
N ALA A 572 11.58 -27.19 -11.83
CA ALA A 572 10.63 -26.97 -10.76
C ALA A 572 9.26 -26.71 -11.41
N VAL A 573 8.27 -27.48 -10.98
CA VAL A 573 6.84 -27.24 -11.27
C VAL A 573 6.28 -26.34 -10.18
#